data_AF-A0A832S874-F1
#
_entry.id   AF-A0A832S874-F1
#
_cell.length_a   1.000
_cell.length_b   1.000
_cell.length_c   1.000
_cell.angle_alpha   90.00
_cell.angle_beta   90.00
_cell.angle_gamma   90.00
#
_symmetry.space_group_name_H-M   'P 1'
#
loop_
_entity.id
_entity.type
_entity.pdbx_description
1 polymer ?
#
loop_
_entity_poly.entity_id
_entity_poly.type
_entity_poly.pdbx_seq_one_letter_code
_entity_poly.pdbx_strand_id
1 'polypeptide(L)'
;MEEIQLKVEKAYPIDLGRGIIRLDPTALLKLQLSPGDIVEIRGKKKTTAKVWRADRQDWEQGIVRIDNFIRQNAGVSIGEKVTIKKVDAPEAKKLILALPESMTQGGPELQFGEHANEIIKRHILKRPVFKGDIIPIINSMSQPMTESLTTSQVIPLVAVETDPANTIVLITETTSIELRKKPVQGYEKATRGVTTYEDIGGLGDEIMRVREMIEMPMKHPELFAHLNIEPPKGVILYGPPGTGKTLIAKAVANESGASFHYIAGPEIVGKFYGESEERLRKIFEEATQDAPSVIFIDEIDS
;
A
#
# COMPACT_ATOMS: atom_id res chain seq x y z
N MET A 1 4.18 29.78 -8.67
CA MET A 1 3.52 28.49 -8.92
C MET A 1 2.51 28.28 -7.83
N GLU A 2 1.26 28.08 -8.18
CA GLU A 2 0.20 27.85 -7.20
C GLU A 2 0.36 26.46 -6.57
N GLU A 3 0.13 26.38 -5.27
CA GLU A 3 0.09 25.14 -4.49
C GLU A 3 -1.28 25.05 -3.84
N ILE A 4 -1.81 23.85 -3.72
CA ILE A 4 -3.09 23.59 -3.06
C ILE A 4 -2.91 22.52 -2.00
N GLN A 5 -3.60 22.67 -0.87
CA GLN A 5 -3.70 21.63 0.14
C GLN A 5 -5.03 20.91 0.01
N LEU A 6 -4.97 19.59 -0.08
CA LEU A 6 -6.14 18.72 -0.21
C LEU A 6 -6.08 17.61 0.83
N LYS A 7 -7.24 17.15 1.27
CA LYS A 7 -7.38 16.02 2.19
C LYS A 7 -7.25 14.71 1.42
N VAL A 8 -6.43 13.79 1.92
CA VAL A 8 -6.18 12.48 1.31
C VAL A 8 -7.37 11.56 1.48
N GLU A 9 -7.85 10.99 0.38
CA GLU A 9 -8.91 9.99 0.32
C GLU A 9 -8.47 8.74 -0.47
N LYS A 10 -9.18 7.64 -0.27
CA LYS A 10 -8.91 6.34 -0.91
C LYS A 10 -9.00 6.42 -2.44
N ALA A 11 -8.06 5.77 -3.15
CA ALA A 11 -8.13 5.67 -4.61
C ALA A 11 -9.28 4.75 -5.05
N TYR A 12 -9.69 4.88 -6.31
CA TYR A 12 -10.56 3.87 -6.91
C TYR A 12 -9.76 2.59 -7.17
N PRO A 13 -10.37 1.39 -7.07
CA PRO A 13 -9.67 0.13 -7.31
C PRO A 13 -8.99 0.04 -8.68
N ILE A 14 -9.51 0.73 -9.69
CA ILE A 14 -8.94 0.75 -11.05
C ILE A 14 -7.64 1.58 -11.16
N ASP A 15 -7.39 2.49 -10.23
CA ASP A 15 -6.24 3.40 -10.27
C ASP A 15 -5.02 2.83 -9.50
N LEU A 16 -5.19 1.66 -8.85
CA LEU A 16 -4.18 1.05 -7.99
C LEU A 16 -2.88 0.73 -8.72
N GLY A 17 -1.78 1.18 -8.14
CA GLY A 17 -0.44 0.91 -8.65
C GLY A 17 -0.13 1.59 -9.97
N ARG A 18 -1.02 2.43 -10.50
CA ARG A 18 -0.80 3.15 -11.77
C ARG A 18 -0.04 4.47 -11.60
N GLY A 19 0.17 4.92 -10.37
CA GLY A 19 0.82 6.21 -10.09
C GLY A 19 -0.05 7.40 -10.52
N ILE A 20 -1.36 7.29 -10.32
CA ILE A 20 -2.36 8.30 -10.72
C ILE A 20 -2.91 8.99 -9.47
N ILE A 21 -3.19 10.29 -9.57
CA ILE A 21 -4.03 11.03 -8.62
C ILE A 21 -5.28 11.54 -9.30
N ARG A 22 -6.35 11.70 -8.53
CA ARG A 22 -7.55 12.38 -9.01
C ARG A 22 -7.81 13.69 -8.30
N LEU A 23 -8.04 14.72 -9.11
CA LEU A 23 -8.34 16.07 -8.68
C LEU A 23 -9.67 16.54 -9.25
N ASP A 24 -10.40 17.33 -8.48
CA ASP A 24 -11.63 17.98 -8.92
C ASP A 24 -11.33 19.09 -9.95
N PRO A 25 -12.30 19.47 -10.80
CA PRO A 25 -12.11 20.51 -11.81
C PRO A 25 -11.64 21.85 -11.25
N THR A 26 -12.07 22.22 -10.04
CA THR A 26 -11.70 23.50 -9.42
C THR A 26 -10.23 23.49 -9.00
N ALA A 27 -9.73 22.39 -8.42
CA ALA A 27 -8.31 22.21 -8.16
C ALA A 27 -7.47 22.18 -9.45
N LEU A 28 -7.96 21.52 -10.51
CA LEU A 28 -7.28 21.48 -11.81
C LEU A 28 -7.14 22.88 -12.42
N LEU A 29 -8.21 23.68 -12.40
CA LEU A 29 -8.21 25.05 -12.91
C LEU A 29 -7.24 25.93 -12.12
N LYS A 30 -7.26 25.84 -10.79
CA LYS A 30 -6.38 26.61 -9.91
C LYS A 30 -4.91 26.31 -10.18
N LEU A 31 -4.55 25.03 -10.21
CA LEU A 31 -3.17 24.60 -10.49
C LEU A 31 -2.78 24.68 -11.98
N GLN A 32 -3.70 25.09 -12.87
CA GLN A 32 -3.53 25.09 -14.32
C GLN A 32 -3.05 23.72 -14.86
N LEU A 33 -3.69 22.65 -14.38
CA LEU A 33 -3.37 21.27 -14.71
C LEU A 33 -4.33 20.71 -15.76
N SER A 34 -3.77 19.95 -16.70
CA SER A 34 -4.52 19.10 -17.62
C SER A 34 -4.41 17.62 -17.22
N PRO A 35 -5.40 16.78 -17.59
CA PRO A 35 -5.28 15.34 -17.40
C PRO A 35 -4.04 14.82 -18.13
N GLY A 36 -3.17 14.13 -17.38
CA GLY A 36 -1.90 13.63 -17.85
C GLY A 36 -0.69 14.46 -17.44
N ASP A 37 -0.88 15.68 -16.91
CA ASP A 37 0.18 16.47 -16.30
C ASP A 37 0.73 15.75 -15.06
N ILE A 38 1.95 16.12 -14.67
CA ILE A 38 2.65 15.53 -13.54
C ILE A 38 2.66 16.54 -12.40
N VAL A 39 2.47 16.03 -11.19
CA VAL A 39 2.47 16.84 -9.97
C VAL A 39 3.41 16.28 -8.93
N GLU A 40 4.02 17.19 -8.19
CA GLU A 40 4.68 16.90 -6.93
C GLU A 40 3.62 16.84 -5.83
N ILE A 41 3.69 15.79 -5.01
CA ILE A 41 2.88 15.62 -3.82
C ILE A 41 3.83 15.66 -2.62
N ARG A 42 3.56 16.59 -1.71
CA ARG A 42 4.35 16.79 -0.51
C ARG A 42 3.50 16.50 0.72
N GLY A 43 3.87 15.41 1.40
CA GLY A 43 3.43 15.06 2.74
C GLY A 43 4.58 15.21 3.73
N LYS A 44 4.87 14.15 4.50
CA LYS A 44 6.11 14.04 5.30
C LYS A 44 7.33 13.82 4.42
N LYS A 45 7.12 13.22 3.25
CA LYS A 45 8.08 13.00 2.18
C LYS A 45 7.54 13.57 0.88
N LYS A 46 8.45 13.77 -0.08
CA LYS A 46 8.14 14.23 -1.44
C LYS A 46 7.99 13.03 -2.36
N THR A 47 6.92 13.01 -3.15
CA THR A 47 6.64 11.98 -4.15
C THR A 47 5.97 12.63 -5.38
N THR A 48 5.61 11.82 -6.38
CA THR A 48 5.03 12.29 -7.64
C THR A 48 3.94 11.37 -8.13
N ALA A 49 3.02 11.91 -8.93
CA ALA A 49 2.04 11.11 -9.66
C ALA A 49 1.45 11.89 -10.84
N LYS A 50 0.73 11.15 -11.70
CA LYS A 50 0.09 11.68 -12.89
C LYS A 50 -1.35 12.10 -12.58
N VAL A 51 -1.76 13.25 -13.08
CA VAL A 51 -3.07 13.84 -12.78
C VAL A 51 -4.14 13.25 -13.67
N TRP A 52 -5.28 12.91 -13.05
CA TRP A 52 -6.52 12.53 -13.71
C TRP A 52 -7.71 13.28 -13.10
N ARG A 53 -8.84 13.25 -13.79
CA ARG A 53 -10.06 13.90 -13.31
C ARG A 53 -10.76 13.05 -12.26
N ALA A 54 -11.18 13.68 -11.17
CA ALA A 54 -12.09 13.09 -10.19
C ALA A 54 -13.51 12.96 -10.75
N ASP A 55 -14.25 11.96 -10.26
CA ASP A 55 -15.64 11.78 -10.65
C ASP A 55 -16.51 12.86 -10.01
N ARG A 56 -17.70 13.09 -10.59
CA ARG A 56 -18.61 14.19 -10.19
C ARG A 56 -18.97 14.19 -8.71
N GLN A 57 -18.97 13.02 -8.07
CA GLN A 57 -19.33 12.88 -6.66
C GLN A 57 -18.30 13.55 -5.73
N ASP A 58 -17.04 13.63 -6.14
CA ASP A 58 -15.93 14.14 -5.33
C ASP A 58 -15.64 15.64 -5.56
N TRP A 59 -16.43 16.30 -6.40
CA TRP A 59 -16.19 17.70 -6.76
C TRP A 59 -16.40 18.64 -5.57
N GLU A 60 -15.55 19.66 -5.47
CA GLU A 60 -15.60 20.72 -4.44
C GLU A 60 -15.48 20.24 -2.99
N GLN A 61 -15.15 18.96 -2.76
CA GLN A 61 -14.96 18.43 -1.41
C GLN A 61 -13.58 18.74 -0.81
N GLY A 62 -12.66 19.33 -1.61
CA GLY A 62 -11.29 19.61 -1.18
C GLY A 62 -10.47 18.35 -0.89
N ILE A 63 -10.78 17.26 -1.58
CA ILE A 63 -10.13 15.96 -1.43
C ILE A 63 -9.24 15.63 -2.63
N VAL A 64 -8.26 14.76 -2.39
CA VAL A 64 -7.45 14.12 -3.43
C VAL A 64 -7.47 12.62 -3.21
N ARG A 65 -7.76 11.87 -4.27
CA ARG A 65 -7.68 10.41 -4.23
C ARG A 65 -6.29 9.96 -4.67
N ILE A 66 -5.61 9.22 -3.80
CA ILE A 66 -4.29 8.63 -4.04
C ILE A 66 -4.24 7.20 -3.51
N ASP A 67 -3.51 6.33 -4.21
CA ASP A 67 -3.39 4.91 -3.87
C ASP A 67 -2.46 4.68 -2.67
N ASN A 68 -2.42 3.46 -2.15
CA ASN A 68 -1.54 3.11 -1.04
C ASN A 68 -0.06 3.41 -1.31
N PHE A 69 0.44 3.14 -2.52
CA PHE A 69 1.85 3.34 -2.84
C PHE A 69 2.24 4.82 -2.79
N ILE A 70 1.42 5.71 -3.37
CA ILE A 70 1.64 7.16 -3.29
C ILE A 70 1.53 7.64 -1.84
N ARG A 71 0.56 7.14 -1.06
CA ARG A 71 0.43 7.47 0.38
C ARG A 71 1.68 7.08 1.17
N GLN A 72 2.19 5.86 0.96
CA GLN A 72 3.42 5.39 1.59
C GLN A 72 4.64 6.21 1.18
N ASN A 73 4.75 6.54 -0.10
CA ASN A 73 5.84 7.37 -0.64
C ASN A 73 5.81 8.79 -0.07
N ALA A 74 4.62 9.40 0.05
CA ALA A 74 4.42 10.69 0.69
C ALA A 74 4.53 10.64 2.23
N GLY A 75 4.42 9.45 2.82
CA GLY A 75 4.40 9.24 4.28
C GLY A 75 3.13 9.77 4.94
N VAL A 76 1.98 9.67 4.27
CA VAL A 76 0.69 10.20 4.75
C VAL A 76 -0.36 9.12 4.93
N SER A 77 -1.30 9.37 5.83
CA SER A 77 -2.45 8.51 6.09
C SER A 77 -3.74 9.09 5.50
N ILE A 78 -4.77 8.25 5.35
CA ILE A 78 -6.12 8.70 4.92
C ILE A 78 -6.62 9.76 5.92
N GLY A 79 -7.15 10.85 5.39
CA GLY A 79 -7.65 11.98 6.15
C GLY A 79 -6.61 13.05 6.51
N GLU A 80 -5.31 12.78 6.37
CA GLU A 80 -4.28 13.81 6.45
C GLU A 80 -4.32 14.74 5.23
N LYS A 81 -3.65 15.89 5.31
CA LYS A 81 -3.55 16.84 4.18
C LYS A 81 -2.22 16.69 3.45
N VAL A 82 -2.26 16.83 2.13
CA VAL A 82 -1.08 16.90 1.26
C VAL A 82 -1.07 18.19 0.47
N THR A 83 0.13 18.68 0.18
CA THR A 83 0.33 19.83 -0.71
C THR A 83 0.64 19.33 -2.12
N ILE A 84 -0.07 19.85 -3.11
CA ILE A 84 0.07 19.46 -4.52
C ILE A 84 0.54 20.66 -5.33
N LYS A 85 1.52 20.40 -6.19
CA LYS A 85 2.14 21.40 -7.06
C LYS A 85 2.38 20.85 -8.45
N LYS A 86 2.07 21.63 -9.49
CA LYS A 86 2.46 21.30 -10.86
C LYS A 86 3.99 21.30 -11.02
N VAL A 87 4.53 20.29 -11.66
CA VAL A 87 5.96 20.19 -11.96
C VAL A 87 6.18 19.68 -13.38
N ASP A 88 7.22 20.20 -14.02
CA ASP A 88 7.72 19.63 -15.27
C ASP A 88 8.67 18.49 -14.94
N ALA A 89 8.37 17.30 -15.46
CA ALA A 89 9.20 16.13 -15.27
C ALA A 89 10.02 15.87 -16.55
N PRO A 90 11.33 16.12 -16.55
CA PRO A 90 12.18 15.74 -17.67
C PRO A 90 12.20 14.21 -17.87
N GLU A 91 12.52 13.79 -19.08
CA GLU A 91 12.69 12.37 -19.38
C GLU A 91 13.86 11.78 -18.60
N ALA A 92 13.64 10.63 -17.98
CA ALA A 92 14.67 9.90 -17.26
C ALA A 92 15.66 9.29 -18.26
N LYS A 93 16.96 9.54 -18.06
CA LYS A 93 18.02 8.85 -18.80
C LYS A 93 18.31 7.48 -18.19
N LYS A 94 18.38 7.44 -16.86
CA LYS A 94 18.70 6.25 -16.09
C LYS A 94 17.85 6.18 -14.81
N LEU A 95 17.36 4.98 -14.50
CA LEU A 95 16.65 4.66 -13.28
C LEU A 95 17.23 3.37 -12.68
N ILE A 96 17.65 3.43 -11.42
CA ILE A 96 18.12 2.27 -10.69
C ILE A 96 17.08 1.86 -9.65
N LEU A 97 16.63 0.61 -9.75
CA LEU A 97 15.65 0.01 -8.85
C LEU A 97 16.33 -1.01 -7.94
N ALA A 98 15.76 -1.24 -6.75
CA ALA A 98 16.19 -2.30 -5.85
C ALA A 98 15.01 -2.92 -5.12
N LEU A 99 15.16 -4.17 -4.68
CA LEU A 99 14.20 -4.83 -3.82
C LEU A 99 14.40 -4.38 -2.35
N PRO A 100 13.32 -4.23 -1.57
CA PRO A 100 13.43 -4.05 -0.13
C PRO A 100 13.93 -5.34 0.54
N GLU A 101 14.73 -5.20 1.60
CA GLU A 101 15.33 -6.34 2.31
C GLU A 101 14.28 -7.32 2.88
N SER A 102 13.12 -6.80 3.27
CA SER A 102 11.99 -7.58 3.77
C SER A 102 11.41 -8.59 2.77
N MET A 103 11.68 -8.47 1.46
CA MET A 103 11.32 -9.49 0.47
C MET A 103 12.44 -10.52 0.20
N THR A 104 13.65 -10.28 0.68
CA THR A 104 14.79 -11.19 0.48
C THR A 104 14.92 -12.25 1.58
N GLN A 105 14.32 -12.01 2.75
CA GLN A 105 14.26 -13.00 3.85
C GLN A 105 13.03 -13.89 3.70
N GLY A 106 13.12 -14.91 2.82
CA GLY A 106 12.09 -15.94 2.65
C GLY A 106 11.05 -15.67 1.55
N GLY A 107 11.18 -14.60 0.77
CA GLY A 107 10.38 -14.36 -0.43
C GLY A 107 10.87 -15.16 -1.64
N PRO A 108 10.07 -15.26 -2.71
CA PRO A 108 10.50 -15.92 -3.94
C PRO A 108 11.81 -15.28 -4.41
N GLU A 109 12.86 -16.09 -4.62
CA GLU A 109 14.01 -15.65 -5.39
C GLU A 109 13.45 -15.16 -6.72
N LEU A 110 13.47 -13.84 -6.92
CA LEU A 110 13.07 -13.23 -8.17
C LEU A 110 14.14 -13.59 -9.21
N GLN A 111 14.02 -14.79 -9.76
CA GLN A 111 14.65 -15.23 -10.98
C GLN A 111 13.99 -14.50 -12.14
N PHE A 112 14.04 -13.16 -12.13
CA PHE A 112 13.90 -12.47 -13.39
C PHE A 112 15.13 -12.88 -14.20
N GLY A 113 14.91 -13.71 -15.23
CA GLY A 113 15.95 -14.03 -16.20
C GLY A 113 16.47 -12.78 -16.92
N GLU A 114 17.19 -12.93 -18.02
CA GLU A 114 17.81 -11.82 -18.76
C GLU A 114 16.82 -10.69 -19.17
N HIS A 115 15.51 -10.95 -19.15
CA HIS A 115 14.44 -10.01 -19.53
C HIS A 115 13.78 -9.25 -18.36
N ALA A 116 14.34 -9.33 -17.14
CA ALA A 116 13.86 -8.62 -15.94
C ALA A 116 13.53 -7.14 -16.21
N ASN A 117 14.52 -6.45 -16.77
CA ASN A 117 14.50 -5.00 -16.92
C ASN A 117 13.44 -4.59 -17.94
N GLU A 118 13.19 -5.40 -18.97
CA GLU A 118 12.17 -5.12 -19.98
C GLU A 118 10.75 -5.26 -19.42
N ILE A 119 10.49 -6.30 -18.62
CA ILE A 119 9.18 -6.51 -17.99
C ILE A 119 8.88 -5.34 -17.04
N ILE A 120 9.86 -4.98 -16.21
CA ILE A 120 9.75 -3.84 -15.29
C ILE A 120 9.50 -2.56 -16.08
N LYS A 121 10.28 -2.30 -17.15
CA LYS A 121 10.13 -1.13 -18.02
C LYS A 121 8.72 -1.00 -18.58
N ARG A 122 8.15 -2.08 -19.09
CA ARG A 122 6.78 -2.07 -19.64
C ARG A 122 5.73 -1.68 -18.60
N HIS A 123 5.91 -2.09 -17.34
CA HIS A 123 4.96 -1.78 -16.26
C HIS A 123 5.08 -0.33 -15.76
N ILE A 124 6.27 0.27 -15.86
CA ILE A 124 6.53 1.63 -15.33
C ILE A 124 6.61 2.70 -16.43
N LEU A 125 6.36 2.33 -17.68
CA LEU A 125 6.39 3.24 -18.82
C LEU A 125 5.36 4.38 -18.65
N LYS A 126 5.76 5.61 -18.96
CA LYS A 126 4.96 6.85 -18.78
C LYS A 126 4.58 7.14 -17.32
N ARG A 127 5.18 6.45 -16.35
CA ARG A 127 5.02 6.72 -14.93
C ARG A 127 6.05 7.75 -14.48
N PRO A 128 5.65 8.80 -13.74
CA PRO A 128 6.60 9.68 -13.08
C PRO A 128 7.16 9.00 -11.83
N VAL A 129 8.43 9.24 -11.53
CA VAL A 129 9.13 8.65 -10.37
C VAL A 129 10.03 9.70 -9.72
N PHE A 130 10.09 9.64 -8.39
CA PHE A 130 11.07 10.36 -7.59
C PHE A 130 12.00 9.39 -6.85
N LYS A 131 13.20 9.85 -6.51
CA LYS A 131 14.15 9.06 -5.72
C LYS A 131 13.55 8.71 -4.36
N GLY A 132 13.56 7.42 -4.04
CA GLY A 132 13.01 6.84 -2.81
C GLY A 132 11.57 6.37 -2.94
N ASP A 133 10.92 6.54 -4.10
CA ASP A 133 9.57 6.05 -4.31
C ASP A 133 9.55 4.52 -4.40
N ILE A 134 8.53 3.93 -3.78
CA ILE A 134 8.13 2.53 -3.92
C ILE A 134 7.20 2.44 -5.14
N ILE A 135 7.53 1.53 -6.04
CA ILE A 135 6.87 1.31 -7.32
C ILE A 135 6.40 -0.14 -7.36
N PRO A 136 5.09 -0.40 -7.36
CA PRO A 136 4.55 -1.74 -7.50
C PRO A 136 4.71 -2.24 -8.94
N ILE A 137 5.30 -3.42 -9.10
CA ILE A 137 5.22 -4.21 -10.33
C ILE A 137 4.14 -5.25 -10.11
N ILE A 138 2.99 -5.06 -10.75
CA ILE A 138 1.86 -5.99 -10.69
C ILE A 138 2.01 -6.95 -11.85
N ASN A 139 2.45 -8.18 -11.57
CA ASN A 139 2.53 -9.17 -12.63
C ASN A 139 1.12 -9.69 -12.97
N SER A 140 0.58 -9.28 -14.12
CA SER A 140 -0.69 -9.80 -14.64
C SER A 140 -0.52 -11.12 -15.40
N MET A 141 0.69 -11.67 -15.53
CA MET A 141 0.88 -13.01 -16.09
C MET A 141 0.71 -14.07 -15.00
N SER A 142 -0.51 -14.57 -14.86
CA SER A 142 -0.73 -15.96 -14.45
C SER A 142 -0.05 -16.86 -15.48
N GLN A 143 1.19 -17.29 -15.22
CA GLN A 143 1.67 -18.54 -15.83
C GLN A 143 0.94 -19.69 -15.10
N PRO A 144 0.15 -20.51 -15.79
CA PRO A 144 -0.66 -21.56 -15.17
C PRO A 144 0.16 -22.83 -14.80
N MET A 145 1.40 -22.69 -14.30
CA MET A 145 2.30 -23.85 -14.12
C MET A 145 3.04 -23.95 -12.79
N THR A 146 2.59 -23.24 -11.75
CA THR A 146 2.97 -23.59 -10.37
C THR A 146 1.71 -23.61 -9.51
N GLU A 147 1.53 -24.69 -8.73
CA GLU A 147 0.37 -24.96 -7.87
C GLU A 147 0.25 -24.02 -6.65
N SER A 148 0.76 -22.79 -6.77
CA SER A 148 0.60 -21.74 -5.75
C SER A 148 -0.51 -20.79 -6.19
N LEU A 149 -1.63 -20.88 -5.48
CA LEU A 149 -2.89 -20.18 -5.68
C LEU A 149 -2.71 -18.67 -6.00
N THR A 150 -3.06 -18.28 -7.23
CA THR A 150 -3.79 -17.06 -7.62
C THR A 150 -3.64 -15.80 -6.76
N THR A 151 -2.42 -15.34 -6.51
CA THR A 151 -2.19 -13.96 -6.05
C THR A 151 -1.49 -13.20 -7.16
N SER A 152 -2.09 -12.11 -7.63
CA SER A 152 -1.35 -11.07 -8.35
C SER A 152 -0.24 -10.60 -7.42
N GLN A 153 0.96 -11.18 -7.56
CA GLN A 153 2.08 -10.83 -6.70
C GLN A 153 2.53 -9.42 -7.07
N VAL A 154 2.24 -8.48 -6.18
CA VAL A 154 2.73 -7.12 -6.28
C VAL A 154 4.15 -7.11 -5.74
N ILE A 155 5.12 -6.83 -6.62
CA ILE A 155 6.53 -6.74 -6.25
C ILE A 155 6.87 -5.25 -6.09
N PRO A 156 7.02 -4.73 -4.85
CA PRO A 156 7.43 -3.36 -4.62
C PRO A 156 8.92 -3.21 -4.92
N LEU A 157 9.26 -2.35 -5.89
CA LEU A 157 10.61 -1.93 -6.19
C LEU A 157 10.84 -0.50 -5.69
N VAL A 158 12.02 -0.23 -5.16
CA VAL A 158 12.39 1.11 -4.67
C VAL A 158 13.27 1.81 -5.70
N ALA A 159 12.93 3.05 -6.05
CA ALA A 159 13.76 3.93 -6.87
C ALA A 159 14.96 4.44 -6.08
N VAL A 160 16.12 3.81 -6.23
CA VAL A 160 17.33 4.17 -5.47
C VAL A 160 18.02 5.38 -6.07
N GLU A 161 18.01 5.49 -7.40
CA GLU A 161 18.74 6.51 -8.14
C GLU A 161 18.01 6.88 -9.43
N THR A 162 18.02 8.16 -9.75
CA THR A 162 17.40 8.73 -10.96
C THR A 162 18.41 9.66 -11.64
N ASP A 163 18.41 9.71 -12.97
CA ASP A 163 19.15 10.70 -13.77
C ASP A 163 18.16 11.45 -14.68
N PRO A 164 17.94 12.78 -14.48
CA PRO A 164 18.63 13.68 -13.54
C PRO A 164 18.37 13.42 -12.05
N ALA A 165 19.41 13.57 -11.23
CA ALA A 165 19.33 13.34 -9.79
C ALA A 165 18.48 14.40 -9.07
N ASN A 166 17.82 14.00 -7.97
CA ASN A 166 17.00 14.87 -7.10
C ASN A 166 15.86 15.63 -7.80
N THR A 167 15.42 15.16 -8.97
CA THR A 167 14.28 15.70 -9.69
C THR A 167 13.24 14.62 -9.93
N ILE A 168 11.99 15.05 -10.13
CA ILE A 168 10.91 14.16 -10.55
C ILE A 168 11.15 13.88 -12.03
N VAL A 169 11.25 12.62 -12.41
CA VAL A 169 11.55 12.22 -13.79
C VAL A 169 10.42 11.40 -14.37
N LEU A 170 10.19 11.54 -15.68
CA LEU A 170 9.23 10.73 -16.41
C LEU A 170 9.93 9.56 -17.08
N ILE A 171 9.43 8.34 -16.87
CA ILE A 171 9.98 7.15 -17.52
C ILE A 171 9.43 7.04 -18.94
N THR A 172 10.34 6.91 -19.90
CA THR A 172 10.04 6.81 -21.33
C THR A 172 10.71 5.56 -21.94
N GLU A 173 10.48 5.33 -23.23
CA GLU A 173 11.10 4.22 -23.97
C GLU A 173 12.63 4.37 -24.08
N THR A 174 13.16 5.57 -23.90
CA THR A 174 14.60 5.84 -23.95
C THR A 174 15.30 5.66 -22.60
N THR A 175 14.54 5.55 -21.50
CA THR A 175 15.10 5.35 -20.16
C THR A 175 15.78 3.99 -20.03
N SER A 176 17.02 3.98 -19.53
CA SER A 176 17.73 2.77 -19.12
C SER A 176 17.35 2.38 -17.68
N ILE A 177 16.90 1.14 -17.48
CA ILE A 177 16.48 0.62 -16.17
C ILE A 177 17.45 -0.48 -15.73
N GLU A 178 17.98 -0.34 -14.53
CA GLU A 178 18.89 -1.31 -13.91
C GLU A 178 18.35 -1.76 -12.56
N LEU A 179 18.21 -3.07 -12.36
CA LEU A 179 17.87 -3.64 -11.06
C LEU A 179 19.15 -3.98 -10.28
N ARG A 180 19.33 -3.39 -9.10
CA ARG A 180 20.40 -3.75 -8.17
C ARG A 180 20.09 -5.08 -7.49
N LYS A 181 21.10 -5.94 -7.41
CA LYS A 181 21.04 -7.23 -6.70
C LYS A 181 21.04 -7.08 -5.18
N LYS A 182 21.63 -6.02 -4.65
CA LYS A 182 21.66 -5.76 -3.20
C LYS A 182 20.34 -5.14 -2.76
N PRO A 183 19.66 -5.70 -1.75
CA PRO A 183 18.47 -5.10 -1.21
C PRO A 183 18.76 -3.77 -0.51
N VAL A 184 17.71 -2.96 -0.34
CA VAL A 184 17.78 -1.69 0.37
C VAL A 184 17.08 -1.75 1.73
N GLN A 185 17.72 -1.18 2.75
CA GLN A 185 17.22 -1.04 4.11
C GLN A 185 16.33 0.20 4.27
N GLY A 186 15.45 0.19 5.27
CA GLY A 186 14.58 1.33 5.61
C GLY A 186 13.26 1.39 4.83
N TYR A 187 12.95 0.35 4.04
CA TYR A 187 11.70 0.21 3.28
C TYR A 187 10.82 -0.95 3.79
N GLU A 188 10.95 -1.35 5.05
CA GLU A 188 10.17 -2.44 5.66
C GLU A 188 8.65 -2.19 5.62
N LYS A 189 8.23 -0.91 5.57
CA LYS A 189 6.82 -0.53 5.39
C LYS A 189 6.30 -0.80 3.97
N ALA A 190 7.18 -0.91 2.97
CA ALA A 190 6.81 -1.22 1.59
C ALA A 190 6.22 -2.64 1.45
N THR A 191 6.68 -3.59 2.28
CA THR A 191 6.12 -4.95 2.34
C THR A 191 4.86 -5.04 3.19
N ARG A 192 4.67 -4.14 4.16
CA ARG A 192 3.41 -4.01 4.93
C ARG A 192 2.26 -3.42 4.11
N GLY A 193 2.47 -3.08 2.83
CA GLY A 193 1.46 -2.46 1.95
C GLY A 193 0.94 -3.33 0.81
N VAL A 194 1.30 -4.62 0.78
CA VAL A 194 1.01 -5.52 -0.36
C VAL A 194 -0.46 -5.95 -0.41
N THR A 195 -1.20 -5.82 0.70
CA THR A 195 -2.65 -6.08 0.73
C THR A 195 -3.33 -4.97 1.52
N THR A 196 -4.19 -4.23 0.85
CA THR A 196 -4.98 -3.11 1.35
C THR A 196 -6.46 -3.38 1.14
N TYR A 197 -7.35 -2.57 1.71
CA TYR A 197 -8.78 -2.70 1.42
C TYR A 197 -9.10 -2.38 -0.04
N GLU A 198 -8.16 -1.78 -0.77
CA GLU A 198 -8.29 -1.51 -2.21
C GLU A 198 -8.18 -2.82 -3.02
N ASP A 199 -7.49 -3.84 -2.49
CA ASP A 199 -7.27 -5.13 -3.15
C ASP A 199 -8.44 -6.13 -2.96
N ILE A 200 -9.47 -5.74 -2.22
CA ILE A 200 -10.61 -6.61 -1.86
C ILE A 200 -11.87 -6.14 -2.59
N GLY A 201 -12.28 -6.90 -3.61
CA GLY A 201 -13.47 -6.62 -4.40
C GLY A 201 -14.75 -7.14 -3.76
N GLY A 202 -15.84 -6.38 -3.88
CA GLY A 202 -17.21 -6.85 -3.57
C GLY A 202 -17.59 -6.94 -2.10
N LEU A 203 -16.71 -6.56 -1.17
CA LEU A 203 -16.92 -6.65 0.29
C LEU A 203 -16.86 -5.27 0.98
N GLY A 204 -17.34 -4.22 0.30
CA GLY A 204 -17.20 -2.84 0.75
C GLY A 204 -17.85 -2.58 2.12
N ASP A 205 -19.06 -3.10 2.33
CA ASP A 205 -19.82 -2.90 3.56
C ASP A 205 -19.24 -3.71 4.73
N GLU A 206 -18.73 -4.90 4.46
CA GLU A 206 -18.04 -5.75 5.44
C GLU A 206 -16.73 -5.10 5.87
N ILE A 207 -15.93 -4.63 4.90
CA ILE A 207 -14.68 -3.91 5.15
C ILE A 207 -14.95 -2.67 6.01
N MET A 208 -15.98 -1.89 5.69
CA MET A 208 -16.33 -0.69 6.45
C MET A 208 -16.66 -1.03 7.90
N ARG A 209 -17.44 -2.08 8.15
CA ARG A 209 -17.77 -2.54 9.50
C ARG A 209 -16.54 -2.99 10.28
N VAL A 210 -15.66 -3.78 9.66
CA VAL A 210 -14.42 -4.24 10.30
C VAL A 210 -13.50 -3.04 10.60
N ARG A 211 -13.44 -2.06 9.70
CA ARG A 211 -12.69 -0.82 9.89
C ARG A 211 -13.21 0.00 11.06
N GLU A 212 -14.52 0.17 11.19
CA GLU A 212 -15.13 0.88 12.32
C GLU A 212 -14.84 0.16 13.65
N MET A 213 -14.83 -1.16 13.66
CA MET A 213 -14.54 -1.92 14.88
C MET A 213 -13.06 -1.90 15.26
N ILE A 214 -12.14 -1.83 14.30
CA ILE A 214 -10.69 -1.97 14.56
C ILE A 214 -9.95 -0.64 14.47
N GLU A 215 -10.13 0.15 13.40
CA GLU A 215 -9.39 1.40 13.20
C GLU A 215 -9.91 2.57 14.04
N MET A 216 -11.23 2.70 14.21
CA MET A 216 -11.79 3.86 14.94
C MET A 216 -11.32 3.89 16.41
N PRO A 217 -11.32 2.78 17.17
CA PRO A 217 -10.76 2.77 18.52
C PRO A 217 -9.29 3.19 18.59
N MET A 218 -8.50 2.81 17.58
CA MET A 218 -7.06 3.09 17.55
C MET A 218 -6.76 4.53 17.15
N LYS A 219 -7.50 5.08 16.19
CA LYS A 219 -7.27 6.44 15.65
C LYS A 219 -7.93 7.54 16.47
N HIS A 220 -9.07 7.23 17.08
CA HIS A 220 -9.90 8.21 17.79
C HIS A 220 -10.34 7.72 19.19
N PRO A 221 -9.40 7.34 20.07
CA PRO A 221 -9.74 6.88 21.42
C PRO A 221 -10.55 7.93 22.23
N GLU A 222 -10.36 9.21 21.92
CA GLU A 222 -11.09 10.32 22.53
C GLU A 222 -12.61 10.22 22.32
N LEU A 223 -13.07 9.71 21.17
CA LEU A 223 -14.51 9.58 20.89
C LEU A 223 -15.16 8.54 21.81
N PHE A 224 -14.49 7.42 22.05
CA PHE A 224 -14.96 6.36 22.95
C PHE A 224 -15.00 6.83 24.40
N ALA A 225 -13.99 7.59 24.82
CA ALA A 225 -13.95 8.18 26.15
C ALA A 225 -15.06 9.22 26.37
N HIS A 226 -15.32 10.10 25.40
CA HIS A 226 -16.39 11.11 25.50
C HIS A 226 -17.78 10.50 25.54
N LEU A 227 -18.00 9.44 24.76
CA LEU A 227 -19.27 8.72 24.70
C LEU A 227 -19.43 7.70 25.85
N ASN A 228 -18.39 7.52 26.67
CA ASN A 228 -18.34 6.56 27.77
C ASN A 228 -18.73 5.13 27.33
N ILE A 229 -18.20 4.71 26.18
CA ILE A 229 -18.39 3.39 25.59
C ILE A 229 -17.06 2.68 25.46
N GLU A 230 -17.01 1.39 25.78
CA GLU A 230 -15.81 0.58 25.56
C GLU A 230 -15.70 0.21 24.07
N PRO A 231 -14.49 0.27 23.48
CA PRO A 231 -14.28 -0.24 22.13
C PRO A 231 -14.44 -1.76 22.09
N PRO A 232 -14.87 -2.32 20.94
CA PRO A 232 -14.95 -3.77 20.78
C PRO A 232 -13.56 -4.40 20.91
N LYS A 233 -13.48 -5.52 21.64
CA LYS A 233 -12.21 -6.21 21.94
C LYS A 233 -11.82 -7.27 20.89
N GLY A 234 -12.73 -7.61 19.98
CA GLY A 234 -12.49 -8.62 18.96
C GLY A 234 -13.59 -8.64 17.90
N VAL A 235 -13.24 -9.16 16.72
CA VAL A 235 -14.13 -9.29 15.57
C VAL A 235 -14.07 -10.74 15.08
N ILE A 236 -15.22 -11.36 14.81
CA ILE A 236 -15.30 -12.69 14.21
C ILE A 236 -15.73 -12.53 12.75
N LEU A 237 -14.91 -13.02 11.82
CA LEU A 237 -15.22 -13.09 10.41
C LEU A 237 -15.70 -14.50 10.07
N TYR A 238 -16.95 -14.65 9.61
CA TYR A 238 -17.52 -15.94 9.23
C TYR A 238 -18.00 -15.93 7.78
N GLY A 239 -18.02 -17.10 7.13
CA GLY A 239 -18.52 -17.28 5.78
C GLY A 239 -17.88 -18.48 5.07
N PRO A 240 -18.32 -18.82 3.84
CA PRO A 240 -17.72 -19.90 3.04
C PRO A 240 -16.21 -19.73 2.81
N PRO A 241 -15.44 -20.81 2.57
CA PRO A 241 -14.03 -20.70 2.19
C PRO A 241 -13.87 -19.89 0.89
N GLY A 242 -12.75 -19.17 0.76
CA GLY A 242 -12.46 -18.38 -0.44
C GLY A 242 -13.13 -17.00 -0.52
N THR A 243 -13.91 -16.57 0.49
CA THR A 243 -14.54 -15.23 0.51
C THR A 243 -13.63 -14.10 0.99
N GLY A 244 -12.32 -14.31 1.06
CA GLY A 244 -11.37 -13.23 1.38
C GLY A 244 -11.25 -12.83 2.86
N LYS A 245 -11.70 -13.65 3.83
CA LYS A 245 -11.59 -13.36 5.27
C LYS A 245 -10.15 -13.04 5.72
N THR A 246 -9.19 -13.90 5.36
CA THR A 246 -7.76 -13.71 5.63
C THR A 246 -7.21 -12.45 4.93
N LEU A 247 -7.72 -12.12 3.74
CA LEU A 247 -7.32 -10.91 3.01
C LEU A 247 -7.83 -9.65 3.71
N ILE A 248 -9.07 -9.65 4.20
CA ILE A 248 -9.64 -8.55 4.99
C ILE A 248 -8.78 -8.31 6.24
N ALA A 249 -8.48 -9.34 7.01
CA ALA A 249 -7.69 -9.18 8.22
C ALA A 249 -6.29 -8.63 7.95
N LYS A 250 -5.61 -9.12 6.91
CA LYS A 250 -4.30 -8.59 6.48
C LYS A 250 -4.41 -7.13 6.05
N ALA A 251 -5.44 -6.77 5.28
CA ALA A 251 -5.69 -5.39 4.85
C ALA A 251 -5.92 -4.43 6.03
N VAL A 252 -6.72 -4.84 7.02
CA VAL A 252 -7.01 -4.02 8.22
C VAL A 252 -5.74 -3.73 9.01
N ALA A 253 -4.93 -4.74 9.25
CA ALA A 253 -3.71 -4.57 10.04
C ALA A 253 -2.71 -3.65 9.32
N ASN A 254 -2.57 -3.84 8.01
CA ASN A 254 -1.70 -3.00 7.18
C ASN A 254 -2.15 -1.53 7.15
N GLU A 255 -3.46 -1.27 7.03
CA GLU A 255 -4.00 0.10 6.94
C GLU A 255 -4.15 0.81 8.29
N SER A 256 -4.36 0.07 9.37
CA SER A 256 -4.38 0.63 10.74
C SER A 256 -2.99 1.09 11.19
N GLY A 257 -1.92 0.58 10.57
CA GLY A 257 -0.53 0.87 10.98
C GLY A 257 -0.13 0.12 12.26
N ALA A 258 -0.95 -0.82 12.72
CA ALA A 258 -0.70 -1.68 13.87
C ALA A 258 0.24 -2.84 13.51
N SER A 259 0.95 -3.36 14.51
CA SER A 259 1.74 -4.59 14.37
C SER A 259 0.80 -5.78 14.14
N PHE A 260 1.10 -6.65 13.18
CA PHE A 260 0.22 -7.76 12.81
C PHE A 260 0.81 -9.10 13.28
N HIS A 261 0.08 -9.81 14.13
CA HIS A 261 0.44 -11.14 14.60
C HIS A 261 -0.52 -12.14 13.98
N TYR A 262 -0.01 -12.97 13.08
CA TYR A 262 -0.78 -14.00 12.39
C TYR A 262 -0.65 -15.34 13.12
N ILE A 263 -1.79 -15.97 13.38
CA ILE A 263 -1.91 -17.29 13.95
C ILE A 263 -2.74 -18.13 12.99
N ALA A 264 -2.21 -19.24 12.51
CA ALA A 264 -3.02 -20.29 11.87
C ALA A 264 -3.41 -21.33 12.92
N GLY A 265 -4.71 -21.62 13.06
CA GLY A 265 -5.24 -22.62 13.98
C GLY A 265 -4.48 -23.96 13.94
N PRO A 266 -4.32 -24.58 12.76
CA PRO A 266 -3.58 -25.83 12.61
C PRO A 266 -2.11 -25.77 13.03
N GLU A 267 -1.46 -24.60 12.94
CA GLU A 267 -0.05 -24.43 13.32
C GLU A 267 0.15 -24.38 14.84
N ILE A 268 -0.91 -24.10 15.59
CA ILE A 268 -0.86 -24.04 17.06
C ILE A 268 -1.20 -25.38 17.70
N VAL A 269 -1.87 -26.30 17.01
CA VAL A 269 -2.16 -27.64 17.53
C VAL A 269 -0.85 -28.46 17.61
N GLY A 270 -0.24 -28.46 18.79
CA GLY A 270 0.98 -29.20 19.09
C GLY A 270 0.70 -30.68 19.29
N LYS A 271 1.73 -31.53 19.08
CA LYS A 271 1.64 -32.97 19.38
C LYS A 271 1.68 -33.25 20.90
N PHE A 272 2.12 -32.29 21.70
CA PHE A 272 2.35 -32.41 23.13
C PHE A 272 1.47 -31.44 23.92
N TYR A 273 0.99 -31.91 25.08
CA TYR A 273 0.10 -31.15 25.96
C TYR A 273 0.80 -29.90 26.53
N GLY A 274 0.18 -28.72 26.39
CA GLY A 274 0.65 -27.45 26.95
C GLY A 274 1.53 -26.59 26.03
N GLU A 275 2.13 -27.16 24.98
CA GLU A 275 3.00 -26.43 24.03
C GLU A 275 2.21 -25.35 23.25
N SER A 276 0.98 -25.67 22.87
CA SER A 276 0.04 -24.77 22.20
C SER A 276 -0.31 -23.54 23.06
N GLU A 277 -0.55 -23.75 24.35
CA GLU A 277 -0.93 -22.68 25.29
C GLU A 277 0.23 -21.73 25.57
N GLU A 278 1.44 -22.28 25.75
CA GLU A 278 2.64 -21.49 25.96
C GLU A 278 2.95 -20.61 24.73
N ARG A 279 2.83 -21.18 23.52
CA ARG A 279 3.00 -20.43 22.27
C ARG A 279 1.96 -19.32 22.11
N LEU A 280 0.68 -19.61 22.40
CA LEU A 280 -0.37 -18.59 22.39
C LEU A 280 -0.06 -17.47 23.38
N ARG A 281 0.29 -17.79 24.63
CA ARG A 281 0.63 -16.80 25.65
C ARG A 281 1.76 -15.89 25.19
N LYS A 282 2.82 -16.47 24.62
CA LYS A 282 3.95 -15.71 24.09
C LYS A 282 3.54 -14.75 22.97
N ILE A 283 2.71 -15.17 22.03
CA ILE A 283 2.23 -14.30 20.94
C ILE A 283 1.40 -13.14 21.50
N PHE A 284 0.55 -13.39 22.49
CA PHE A 284 -0.22 -12.32 23.15
C PHE A 284 0.67 -11.36 23.95
N GLU A 285 1.72 -11.85 24.61
CA GLU A 285 2.71 -11.02 25.29
C GLU A 285 3.50 -10.15 24.30
N GLU A 286 3.97 -10.72 23.20
CA GLU A 286 4.64 -10.00 22.10
C GLU A 286 3.72 -8.92 21.51
N ALA A 287 2.47 -9.27 21.20
CA ALA A 287 1.50 -8.32 20.68
C ALA A 287 1.20 -7.18 21.67
N THR A 288 1.24 -7.44 22.97
CA THR A 288 1.07 -6.40 24.00
C THR A 288 2.26 -5.44 24.03
N GLN A 289 3.48 -5.95 23.84
CA GLN A 289 4.69 -5.14 23.76
C GLN A 289 4.74 -4.30 22.47
N ASP A 290 4.23 -4.85 21.37
CA ASP A 290 4.20 -4.23 20.04
C ASP A 290 2.99 -3.31 19.80
N ALA A 291 2.28 -2.92 20.86
CA ALA A 291 1.07 -2.10 20.78
C ALA A 291 1.35 -0.73 20.08
N PRO A 292 0.47 -0.28 19.16
CA PRO A 292 -0.80 -0.88 18.77
C PRO A 292 -0.63 -2.11 17.87
N SER A 293 -1.36 -3.19 18.18
CA SER A 293 -1.25 -4.48 17.49
C SER A 293 -2.61 -5.09 17.18
N VAL A 294 -2.64 -5.97 16.16
CA VAL A 294 -3.78 -6.79 15.76
C VAL A 294 -3.33 -8.24 15.75
N ILE A 295 -4.00 -9.08 16.53
CA ILE A 295 -3.83 -10.54 16.50
C ILE A 295 -4.93 -11.11 15.61
N PHE A 296 -4.54 -11.83 14.56
CA PHE A 296 -5.46 -12.55 13.69
C PHE A 296 -5.29 -14.05 13.86
N ILE A 297 -6.38 -14.72 14.22
CA ILE A 297 -6.46 -16.17 14.36
C ILE A 297 -7.29 -16.70 13.18
N ASP A 298 -6.61 -17.32 12.22
CA ASP A 298 -7.25 -18.02 11.11
C ASP A 298 -7.66 -19.43 11.54
N GLU A 299 -8.76 -19.93 11.00
CA GLU A 299 -9.28 -21.29 11.30
C GLU A 299 -9.44 -21.58 12.81
N ILE A 300 -10.00 -20.63 13.57
CA ILE A 300 -10.24 -20.78 15.03
C ILE A 300 -11.23 -21.90 15.38
N ASP A 301 -12.01 -22.36 14.39
CA ASP A 301 -12.96 -23.46 14.52
C ASP A 301 -12.31 -24.85 14.43
N SER A 302 -11.03 -24.92 14.05
CA SER A 302 -10.23 -26.16 14.00
C SER A 302 -9.59 -26.49 15.35
#